data_AF-A0A096B629-F1
#
_entry.id   AF-A0A096B629-F1
#
_cell.length_a   1.000
_cell.length_b   1.000
_cell.length_c   1.000
_cell.angle_alpha   90.00
_cell.angle_beta   90.00
_cell.angle_gamma   90.00
#
_symmetry.space_group_name_H-M   'P 1'
#
loop_
_entity.id
_entity.type
_entity.pdbx_description
1 polymer ?
#
loop_
_entity_poly.entity_id
_entity_poly.type
_entity_poly.pdbx_seq_one_letter_code
_entity_poly.pdbx_strand_id
1 'polypeptide(L)'
;MQSGQINSLSEIDMEHLSFEDIRWQYGTFHPASTGSGRDKKYSSWRGVQTNLGEIEKGVWYQAAEALIQKAGEQKLLEALTDWESRHNYAKDSARTVRHKVIQLHISRIFDNPRWVNFIPFNREYRPEVLEHARLVTVINECCGKPGEVTQEQIDGACTGTVACPHCGRWSSFSIVEPKQAEEQGMEMI
;
A
#
# COMPACT_ATOMS: atom_id res chain seq x y z
N MET A 1 15.66 20.02 -15.83
CA MET A 1 16.44 18.86 -16.32
C MET A 1 15.46 17.92 -16.98
N GLN A 2 15.61 17.61 -18.27
CA GLN A 2 14.82 16.54 -18.90
C GLN A 2 15.26 15.23 -18.23
N SER A 3 14.47 14.68 -17.31
CA SER A 3 14.70 13.33 -16.81
C SER A 3 14.44 12.38 -17.99
N GLY A 4 15.51 11.82 -18.55
CA GLY A 4 15.39 10.82 -19.61
C GLY A 4 14.54 9.65 -19.15
N GLN A 5 13.74 9.10 -20.08
CA GLN A 5 13.00 7.87 -19.82
C GLN A 5 13.99 6.73 -19.58
N ILE A 6 13.85 6.03 -18.47
CA ILE A 6 14.64 4.85 -18.12
C ILE A 6 13.95 3.64 -18.74
N ASN A 7 14.63 2.98 -19.69
CA ASN A 7 14.06 1.94 -20.55
C ASN A 7 14.70 0.57 -20.36
N SER A 8 15.75 0.48 -19.56
CA SER A 8 16.45 -0.75 -19.23
C SER A 8 16.86 -0.78 -17.76
N LEU A 9 16.85 -1.97 -17.15
CA LEU A 9 17.34 -2.18 -15.79
C LEU A 9 18.83 -1.80 -15.64
N SER A 10 19.62 -1.91 -16.71
CA SER A 10 21.04 -1.54 -16.73
C SER A 10 21.30 -0.05 -16.54
N GLU A 11 20.29 0.80 -16.73
CA GLU A 11 20.37 2.25 -16.50
C GLU A 11 20.14 2.62 -15.03
N ILE A 12 19.76 1.64 -14.19
CA ILE A 12 19.48 1.82 -12.77
C ILE A 12 20.66 1.26 -11.98
N ASP A 13 21.22 2.10 -11.10
CA ASP A 13 22.20 1.64 -10.11
C ASP A 13 21.51 0.84 -9.00
N MET A 14 21.37 -0.46 -9.24
CA MET A 14 20.75 -1.40 -8.30
C MET A 14 21.54 -1.58 -6.99
N GLU A 15 22.83 -1.21 -6.95
CA GLU A 15 23.68 -1.31 -5.75
C GLU A 15 23.27 -0.26 -4.70
N HIS A 16 22.88 0.93 -5.15
CA HIS A 16 22.54 2.06 -4.27
C HIS A 16 21.05 2.43 -4.28
N LEU A 17 20.22 1.70 -5.02
CA LEU A 17 18.77 1.93 -5.09
C LEU A 17 18.07 1.69 -3.74
N SER A 18 17.22 2.64 -3.34
CA SER A 18 16.30 2.50 -2.21
C SER A 18 14.84 2.34 -2.64
N PHE A 19 13.97 1.93 -1.72
CA PHE A 19 12.53 1.84 -1.97
C PHE A 19 11.91 3.22 -2.28
N GLU A 20 12.44 4.28 -1.69
CA GLU A 20 11.98 5.66 -1.92
C GLU A 20 12.28 6.13 -3.35
N ASP A 21 13.43 5.75 -3.89
CA ASP A 21 13.87 6.19 -5.23
C ASP A 21 12.91 5.75 -6.33
N ILE A 22 12.37 4.54 -6.20
CA ILE A 22 11.42 3.95 -7.15
C ILE A 22 9.98 3.96 -6.66
N ARG A 23 9.65 4.72 -5.60
CA ARG A 23 8.26 4.82 -5.14
C ARG A 23 7.38 5.32 -6.27
N TRP A 24 6.32 4.55 -6.56
CA TRP A 24 5.35 4.90 -7.60
C TRP A 24 4.59 6.17 -7.20
N GLN A 25 4.83 7.27 -7.91
CA GLN A 25 4.08 8.51 -7.69
C GLN A 25 2.80 8.53 -8.54
N TYR A 26 2.95 8.37 -9.86
CA TYR A 26 1.85 8.26 -10.81
C TYR A 26 2.30 7.56 -12.10
N GLY A 27 1.35 7.00 -12.83
CA GLY A 27 1.63 6.40 -14.14
C GLY A 27 1.77 7.47 -15.22
N THR A 28 2.74 7.28 -16.13
CA THR A 28 2.94 8.16 -17.29
C THR A 28 2.58 7.45 -18.59
N PHE A 29 2.08 8.21 -19.56
CA PHE A 29 1.64 7.69 -20.85
C PHE A 29 2.07 8.64 -21.96
N HIS A 30 2.95 8.15 -22.84
CA HIS A 30 3.48 8.92 -23.96
C HIS A 30 3.01 8.27 -25.28
N PRO A 31 1.93 8.80 -25.90
CA PRO A 31 1.46 8.30 -27.17
C PRO A 31 2.37 8.76 -28.30
N ALA A 32 2.61 7.89 -29.27
CA ALA A 32 3.31 8.21 -30.49
C ALA A 32 2.49 7.73 -31.69
N SER A 33 2.59 8.47 -32.80
CA SER A 33 2.03 8.02 -34.07
C SER A 33 3.00 8.29 -35.20
N THR A 34 3.13 7.34 -36.12
CA THR A 34 3.99 7.44 -37.29
C THR A 34 3.18 7.12 -38.55
N GLY A 35 3.63 7.61 -39.71
CA GLY A 35 2.91 7.45 -40.98
C GLY A 35 1.69 8.38 -41.13
N SER A 36 0.94 8.20 -42.21
CA SER A 36 -0.22 9.03 -42.56
C SER A 36 -1.30 8.22 -43.27
N GLY A 37 -2.54 8.72 -43.28
CA GLY A 37 -3.68 8.07 -43.93
C GLY A 37 -3.87 6.62 -43.48
N ARG A 38 -3.97 5.69 -44.44
CA ARG A 38 -4.10 4.25 -44.19
C ARG A 38 -2.87 3.60 -43.56
N ASP A 39 -1.71 4.25 -43.63
CA ASP A 39 -0.44 3.74 -43.13
C ASP A 39 -0.10 4.30 -41.73
N LYS A 40 -1.05 5.01 -41.10
CA LYS A 40 -0.88 5.57 -39.75
C LYS A 40 -0.81 4.45 -38.71
N LYS A 41 0.30 4.41 -37.97
CA LYS A 41 0.54 3.49 -36.84
C LYS A 41 0.49 4.26 -35.54
N TYR A 42 -0.05 3.63 -34.51
CA TYR A 42 -0.08 4.15 -33.16
C TYR A 42 0.77 3.27 -32.26
N SER A 43 1.60 3.87 -31.44
CA SER A 43 2.32 3.22 -30.37
C SER A 43 2.18 4.05 -29.09
N SER A 44 2.52 3.45 -27.97
CA SER A 44 2.58 4.18 -26.71
C SER A 44 3.68 3.62 -25.85
N TRP A 45 4.37 4.53 -25.18
CA TRP A 45 5.25 4.20 -24.08
C TRP A 45 4.48 4.41 -22.77
N ARG A 46 4.63 3.48 -21.83
CA ARG A 46 3.95 3.50 -20.54
C ARG A 46 4.98 3.40 -19.45
N GLY A 47 4.96 4.34 -18.52
CA GLY A 47 5.92 4.40 -17.44
C GLY A 47 5.32 4.75 -16.10
N VAL A 48 6.23 5.00 -15.17
CA VAL A 48 5.98 5.35 -13.78
C VAL A 48 6.88 6.53 -13.45
N GLN A 49 6.31 7.63 -13.00
CA GLN A 49 7.10 8.69 -12.38
C GLN A 49 7.53 8.23 -10.99
N THR A 50 8.83 8.37 -10.74
CA THR A 50 9.48 8.10 -9.45
C THR A 50 10.44 9.24 -9.09
N ASN A 51 11.12 9.15 -7.94
CA ASN A 51 12.18 10.10 -7.59
C ASN A 51 13.42 9.94 -8.47
N LEU A 52 13.67 8.71 -8.97
CA LEU A 52 14.76 8.42 -9.90
C LEU A 52 14.50 8.97 -11.33
N GLY A 53 13.23 9.11 -11.71
CA GLY A 53 12.80 9.58 -13.03
C GLY A 53 11.58 8.81 -13.56
N GLU A 54 11.30 8.97 -14.85
CA GLU A 54 10.28 8.19 -15.54
C GLU A 54 10.83 6.82 -15.97
N ILE A 55 10.37 5.75 -15.33
CA ILE A 55 10.80 4.38 -15.61
C ILE A 55 9.73 3.67 -16.44
N GLU A 56 10.12 2.96 -17.51
CA GLU A 56 9.20 2.11 -18.26
C GLU A 56 8.54 1.10 -17.31
N LYS A 57 7.23 0.88 -17.46
CA LYS A 57 6.43 0.16 -16.47
C LYS A 57 6.92 -1.27 -16.22
N GLY A 58 7.31 -2.00 -17.26
CA GLY A 58 7.91 -3.34 -17.14
C GLY A 58 9.25 -3.31 -16.43
N VAL A 59 10.12 -2.36 -16.77
CA VAL A 59 11.42 -2.14 -16.10
C VAL A 59 11.24 -1.79 -14.63
N TRP A 60 10.23 -0.99 -14.29
CA TRP A 60 9.89 -0.65 -12.91
C TRP A 60 9.56 -1.90 -12.08
N TYR A 61 8.76 -2.84 -12.62
CA TYR A 61 8.47 -4.09 -11.93
C TYR A 61 9.71 -4.96 -11.75
N GLN A 62 10.59 -5.04 -12.76
CA GLN A 62 11.84 -5.78 -12.65
C GLN A 62 12.76 -5.19 -11.57
N ALA A 63 12.91 -3.86 -11.54
CA ALA A 63 13.70 -3.17 -10.52
C ALA A 63 13.11 -3.37 -9.12
N ALA A 64 11.79 -3.27 -8.97
CA ALA A 64 11.10 -3.50 -7.72
C ALA A 64 11.30 -4.93 -7.19
N GLU A 65 11.11 -5.96 -8.03
CA GLU A 65 11.32 -7.35 -7.64
C GLU A 65 12.78 -7.63 -7.25
N ALA A 66 13.74 -7.12 -8.02
CA ALA A 66 15.16 -7.26 -7.73
C ALA A 66 15.56 -6.55 -6.42
N LEU A 67 15.00 -5.37 -6.16
CA LEU A 67 15.24 -4.62 -4.92
C LEU A 67 14.68 -5.36 -3.70
N ILE A 68 13.46 -5.88 -3.78
CA ILE A 68 12.84 -6.69 -2.72
C ILE A 68 13.68 -7.93 -2.43
N GLN A 69 14.16 -8.60 -3.49
CA GLN A 69 15.03 -9.77 -3.36
C GLN A 69 16.35 -9.42 -2.66
N LYS A 70 16.98 -8.31 -3.06
CA LYS A 70 18.22 -7.81 -2.46
C LYS A 70 18.05 -7.44 -0.98
N ALA A 71 16.90 -6.87 -0.62
CA ALA A 71 16.57 -6.52 0.76
C ALA A 71 16.25 -7.74 1.64
N GLY A 72 16.07 -8.93 1.07
CA GLY A 72 15.67 -10.12 1.82
C GLY A 72 14.21 -10.10 2.29
N GLU A 73 13.36 -9.28 1.67
CA GLU A 73 11.96 -9.06 2.08
C GLU A 73 10.96 -9.99 1.36
N GLN A 74 11.39 -11.14 0.84
CA GLN A 74 10.53 -12.09 0.12
C GLN A 74 9.37 -12.60 0.99
N LYS A 75 9.63 -12.90 2.27
CA LYS A 75 8.59 -13.33 3.21
C LYS A 75 7.54 -12.25 3.45
N LEU A 76 7.96 -10.98 3.46
CA LEU A 76 7.04 -9.85 3.62
C LEU A 76 6.20 -9.65 2.35
N LEU A 77 6.80 -9.83 1.19
CA LEU A 77 6.09 -9.85 -0.09
C LEU A 77 5.06 -11.01 -0.16
N GLU A 78 5.41 -12.19 0.34
CA GLU A 78 4.52 -13.35 0.44
C GLU A 78 3.35 -13.08 1.40
N ALA A 79 3.62 -12.52 2.59
CA ALA A 79 2.59 -12.10 3.53
C ALA A 79 1.59 -11.11 2.91
N LEU A 80 2.10 -10.09 2.21
CA LEU A 80 1.25 -9.12 1.51
C LEU A 80 0.48 -9.76 0.34
N THR A 81 1.06 -10.76 -0.33
CA THR A 81 0.39 -11.53 -1.38
C THR A 81 -0.77 -12.34 -0.81
N ASP A 82 -0.56 -13.06 0.29
CA ASP A 82 -1.62 -13.83 0.96
C ASP A 82 -2.75 -12.90 1.42
N TRP A 83 -2.40 -11.81 2.11
CA TRP A 83 -3.36 -10.81 2.58
C TRP A 83 -4.21 -10.26 1.43
N GLU A 84 -3.58 -9.74 0.37
CA GLU A 84 -4.30 -9.16 -0.77
C GLU A 84 -5.12 -10.21 -1.55
N SER A 85 -4.67 -11.46 -1.58
CA SER A 85 -5.42 -12.56 -2.21
C SER A 85 -6.69 -12.92 -1.46
N ARG A 86 -6.63 -12.99 -0.12
CA ARG A 86 -7.81 -13.22 0.74
C ARG A 86 -8.80 -12.06 0.70
N HIS A 87 -8.31 -10.84 0.50
CA HIS A 87 -9.11 -9.61 0.42
C HIS A 87 -9.38 -9.17 -1.04
N ASN A 88 -9.28 -10.09 -2.00
CA ASN A 88 -9.54 -9.84 -3.42
C ASN A 88 -11.04 -9.87 -3.76
N TYR A 89 -11.83 -8.99 -3.13
CA TYR A 89 -13.29 -8.96 -3.31
C TYR A 89 -13.72 -8.65 -4.74
N ALA A 90 -12.91 -7.91 -5.50
CA ALA A 90 -13.14 -7.60 -6.91
C ALA A 90 -12.81 -8.77 -7.86
N LYS A 91 -12.26 -9.88 -7.35
CA LYS A 91 -11.83 -11.05 -8.12
C LYS A 91 -10.84 -10.68 -9.23
N ASP A 92 -9.90 -9.80 -8.90
CA ASP A 92 -8.80 -9.45 -9.77
C ASP A 92 -7.98 -10.69 -10.16
N SER A 93 -7.43 -10.68 -11.37
CA SER A 93 -6.55 -11.76 -11.83
C SER A 93 -5.29 -11.85 -10.95
N ALA A 94 -4.69 -13.05 -10.87
CA ALA A 94 -3.44 -13.26 -10.12
C ALA A 94 -2.32 -12.29 -10.55
N ARG A 95 -2.26 -11.95 -11.85
CA ARG A 95 -1.32 -10.94 -12.38
C ARG A 95 -1.60 -9.54 -11.84
N THR A 96 -2.86 -9.15 -11.77
CA THR A 96 -3.28 -7.85 -11.22
C THR A 96 -2.96 -7.76 -9.73
N VAL A 97 -3.25 -8.83 -8.97
CA VAL A 97 -2.90 -8.91 -7.54
C VAL A 97 -1.39 -8.81 -7.35
N ARG A 98 -0.58 -9.55 -8.12
CA ARG A 98 0.88 -9.47 -8.06
C ARG A 98 1.39 -8.03 -8.28
N HIS A 99 0.90 -7.36 -9.32
CA HIS A 99 1.28 -5.97 -9.60
C HIS A 99 0.91 -5.03 -8.45
N LYS A 100 -0.30 -5.18 -7.88
CA LYS A 100 -0.75 -4.39 -6.73
C LYS A 100 0.14 -4.61 -5.51
N VAL A 101 0.44 -5.86 -5.20
CA VAL A 101 1.27 -6.25 -4.05
C VAL A 101 2.68 -5.65 -4.16
N ILE A 102 3.31 -5.70 -5.34
CA ILE A 102 4.62 -5.07 -5.55
C ILE A 102 4.54 -3.56 -5.32
N GLN A 103 3.52 -2.88 -5.86
CA GLN A 103 3.34 -1.44 -5.64
C GLN A 103 3.15 -1.09 -4.16
N LEU A 104 2.31 -1.83 -3.46
CA LEU A 104 2.07 -1.67 -2.03
C LEU A 104 3.33 -1.92 -1.19
N HIS A 105 4.14 -2.89 -1.58
CA HIS A 105 5.40 -3.19 -0.91
C HIS A 105 6.42 -2.06 -1.10
N ILE A 106 6.61 -1.59 -2.33
CA ILE A 106 7.51 -0.45 -2.61
C ILE A 106 7.03 0.83 -1.90
N SER A 107 5.72 1.05 -1.79
CA SER A 107 5.17 2.19 -1.04
C SER A 107 5.25 2.03 0.49
N ARG A 108 5.70 0.87 0.99
CA ARG A 108 5.75 0.52 2.42
C ARG A 108 4.38 0.66 3.09
N ILE A 109 3.30 0.22 2.42
CA ILE A 109 1.93 0.40 2.95
C ILE A 109 1.76 -0.18 4.36
N PHE A 110 2.46 -1.28 4.65
CA PHE A 110 2.42 -1.99 5.92
C PHE A 110 3.10 -1.23 7.07
N ASP A 111 3.94 -0.23 6.77
CA ASP A 111 4.56 0.65 7.77
C ASP A 111 3.74 1.95 7.95
N ASN A 112 2.66 2.15 7.18
CA ASN A 112 1.81 3.33 7.27
C ASN A 112 0.68 3.14 8.31
N PRO A 113 0.72 3.79 9.48
CA PRO A 113 -0.32 3.62 10.51
C PRO A 113 -1.70 4.10 10.06
N ARG A 114 -1.81 4.92 9.00
CA ARG A 114 -3.10 5.33 8.42
C ARG A 114 -3.73 4.28 7.51
N TRP A 115 -3.00 3.24 7.13
CA TRP A 115 -3.56 2.18 6.31
C TRP A 115 -4.64 1.44 7.10
N VAL A 116 -5.83 1.29 6.53
CA VAL A 116 -6.97 0.63 7.20
C VAL A 116 -6.64 -0.77 7.72
N ASN A 117 -5.78 -1.51 7.02
CA ASN A 117 -5.39 -2.86 7.44
C ASN A 117 -4.09 -2.89 8.25
N PHE A 118 -3.54 -1.74 8.68
CA PHE A 118 -2.28 -1.68 9.42
C PHE A 118 -2.26 -2.61 10.64
N ILE A 119 -3.29 -2.52 11.50
CA ILE A 119 -3.39 -3.37 12.70
C ILE A 119 -3.58 -4.84 12.31
N PRO A 120 -4.62 -5.24 11.57
CA PRO A 120 -4.88 -6.67 11.37
C PRO A 120 -3.81 -7.35 10.50
N PHE A 121 -3.17 -6.65 9.55
CA PHE A 121 -2.04 -7.17 8.79
C PHE A 121 -0.81 -7.37 9.70
N ASN A 122 -0.38 -6.34 10.43
CA ASN A 122 0.81 -6.44 11.26
C ASN A 122 0.59 -7.39 12.44
N ARG A 123 -0.61 -7.47 13.01
CA ARG A 123 -0.93 -8.46 14.05
C ARG A 123 -0.71 -9.91 13.58
N GLU A 124 -0.99 -10.19 12.31
CA GLU A 124 -0.83 -11.54 11.75
C GLU A 124 0.63 -11.84 11.35
N TYR A 125 1.33 -10.89 10.73
CA TYR A 125 2.63 -11.18 10.11
C TYR A 125 3.84 -10.51 10.77
N ARG A 126 3.63 -9.43 11.53
CA ARG A 126 4.68 -8.56 12.11
C ARG A 126 4.22 -7.94 13.45
N PRO A 127 3.84 -8.76 14.45
CA PRO A 127 3.22 -8.26 15.68
C PRO A 127 4.13 -7.27 16.44
N GLU A 128 5.44 -7.39 16.30
CA GLU A 128 6.44 -6.50 16.89
C GLU A 128 6.27 -5.03 16.46
N VAL A 129 5.70 -4.77 15.28
CA VAL A 129 5.42 -3.41 14.79
C VAL A 129 4.36 -2.71 15.66
N LEU A 130 3.46 -3.48 16.27
CA LEU A 130 2.37 -2.94 17.08
C LEU A 130 2.81 -2.54 18.49
N GLU A 131 3.95 -3.02 18.98
CA GLU A 131 4.49 -2.66 20.31
C GLU A 131 4.80 -1.16 20.44
N HIS A 132 5.07 -0.50 19.31
CA HIS A 132 5.36 0.94 19.24
C HIS A 132 4.21 1.75 18.61
N ALA A 133 3.11 1.09 18.23
CA ALA A 133 1.96 1.75 17.63
C ALA A 133 1.07 2.40 18.70
N ARG A 134 0.50 3.55 18.38
CA ARG A 134 -0.47 4.24 19.24
C ARG A 134 -1.86 3.70 18.97
N LEU A 135 -2.24 2.63 19.67
CA LEU A 135 -3.55 2.00 19.53
C LEU A 135 -4.61 2.74 20.36
N VAL A 136 -5.79 2.89 19.77
CA VAL A 136 -6.95 3.55 20.36
C VAL A 136 -8.16 2.64 20.21
N THR A 137 -8.89 2.43 21.30
CA THR A 137 -10.15 1.68 21.28
C THR A 137 -11.30 2.60 20.87
N VAL A 138 -12.02 2.20 19.83
CA VAL A 138 -13.21 2.90 19.34
C VAL A 138 -14.42 1.98 19.30
N ILE A 139 -15.61 2.58 19.42
CA ILE A 139 -16.88 1.92 19.13
C ILE A 139 -17.49 2.58 17.89
N ASN A 140 -17.50 1.84 16.79
CA ASN A 140 -18.17 2.27 15.57
C ASN A 140 -19.68 2.05 15.64
N GLU A 141 -20.46 3.05 15.23
CA GLU A 141 -21.94 3.00 15.24
C GLU A 141 -22.51 1.81 14.46
N CYS A 142 -21.80 1.33 13.43
CA CYS A 142 -22.30 0.24 12.59
C CYS A 142 -22.39 -1.10 13.32
N CYS A 143 -21.44 -1.39 14.21
CA CYS A 143 -21.37 -2.68 14.90
C CYS A 143 -21.65 -2.56 16.40
N GLY A 144 -21.42 -1.39 17.01
CA GLY A 144 -21.57 -1.18 18.45
C GLY A 144 -20.58 -1.99 19.29
N LYS A 145 -19.50 -2.49 18.67
CA LYS A 145 -18.47 -3.31 19.32
C LYS A 145 -17.16 -2.54 19.42
N PRO A 146 -16.45 -2.62 20.55
CA PRO A 146 -15.11 -2.08 20.69
C PRO A 146 -14.14 -2.74 19.72
N GLY A 147 -13.28 -1.95 19.11
CA GLY A 147 -12.21 -2.41 18.23
C GLY A 147 -11.08 -1.40 18.20
N GLU A 148 -9.90 -1.87 17.80
CA GLU A 148 -8.69 -1.05 17.81
C GLU A 148 -8.45 -0.39 16.44
N VAL A 149 -8.05 0.87 16.49
CA VAL A 149 -7.56 1.68 15.38
C VAL A 149 -6.29 2.40 15.81
N THR A 150 -5.53 2.96 14.88
CA THR A 150 -4.35 3.77 15.24
C THR A 150 -4.77 5.22 15.52
N GLN A 151 -4.04 5.92 16.39
CA GLN A 151 -4.25 7.35 16.60
C GLN A 151 -4.14 8.14 15.29
N GLU A 152 -3.26 7.74 14.38
CA GLU A 152 -3.09 8.39 13.08
C GLU A 152 -4.30 8.24 12.15
N GLN A 153 -5.07 7.16 12.30
CA GLN A 153 -6.37 7.00 11.62
C GLN A 153 -7.42 7.95 12.22
N ILE A 154 -7.42 8.15 13.54
CA ILE A 154 -8.30 9.14 14.21
C ILE A 154 -7.97 10.55 13.73
N ASP A 155 -6.69 10.94 13.80
CA ASP A 155 -6.22 12.28 13.42
C ASP A 155 -6.48 12.57 11.94
N GLY A 156 -6.52 11.52 11.10
CA GLY A 156 -6.81 11.59 9.67
C GLY A 156 -8.30 11.55 9.31
N ALA A 157 -9.21 11.37 10.28
CA ALA A 157 -10.64 11.21 10.03
C ALA A 157 -11.32 12.57 9.69
N CYS A 158 -11.13 13.06 8.47
CA CYS A 158 -11.66 14.36 8.01
C CYS A 158 -13.18 14.51 8.13
N THR A 159 -13.93 13.41 8.13
CA THR A 159 -15.41 13.40 8.24
C THR A 159 -15.91 12.83 9.56
N GLY A 160 -15.03 12.68 10.57
CA GLY A 160 -15.39 12.06 11.84
C GLY A 160 -15.74 10.57 11.72
N THR A 161 -15.27 9.90 10.67
CA THR A 161 -15.53 8.47 10.43
C THR A 161 -14.21 7.71 10.29
N VAL A 162 -14.22 6.46 10.77
CA VAL A 162 -13.14 5.49 10.55
C VAL A 162 -13.73 4.17 10.05
N ALA A 163 -12.91 3.37 9.39
CA ALA A 163 -13.29 2.02 8.99
C ALA A 163 -13.45 1.14 10.24
N CYS A 164 -14.61 0.50 10.38
CA CYS A 164 -14.87 -0.36 11.52
C CYS A 164 -13.95 -1.60 11.51
N PRO A 165 -13.24 -1.90 12.61
CA PRO A 165 -12.34 -3.07 12.69
C PRO A 165 -13.04 -4.42 12.49
N HIS A 166 -14.36 -4.48 12.69
CA HIS A 166 -15.13 -5.73 12.62
C HIS A 166 -15.73 -6.01 11.25
N CYS A 167 -16.19 -4.98 10.53
CA CYS A 167 -16.91 -5.15 9.27
C CYS A 167 -16.37 -4.32 8.11
N GLY A 168 -15.34 -3.50 8.35
CA GLY A 168 -14.72 -2.63 7.34
C GLY A 168 -15.56 -1.41 6.93
N ARG A 169 -16.80 -1.28 7.45
CA ARG A 169 -17.67 -0.14 7.10
C ARG A 169 -17.16 1.16 7.70
N TRP A 170 -17.05 2.19 6.89
CA TRP A 170 -16.81 3.56 7.36
C TRP A 170 -18.03 4.06 8.11
N SER A 171 -17.84 4.46 9.37
CA SER A 171 -18.91 4.96 10.23
C SER A 171 -18.37 5.91 11.28
N SER A 172 -19.26 6.73 11.85
CA SER A 172 -18.95 7.54 13.03
C SER A 172 -18.55 6.62 14.18
N PHE A 173 -17.76 7.16 15.10
CA PHE A 173 -17.22 6.41 16.21
C PHE A 173 -17.14 7.27 17.47
N SER A 174 -17.11 6.61 18.62
CA SER A 174 -16.69 7.20 19.88
C SER A 174 -15.38 6.56 20.33
N ILE A 175 -14.51 7.35 20.95
CA ILE A 175 -13.29 6.85 21.59
C ILE A 175 -13.67 6.37 22.99
N VAL A 176 -13.19 5.19 23.37
CA VAL A 176 -13.36 4.64 24.71
C VAL A 176 -12.15 5.06 25.55
N GLU A 177 -12.38 5.84 26.61
CA GLU A 177 -11.30 6.16 27.54
C GLU A 177 -10.91 4.92 28.37
N PRO A 178 -9.62 4.76 28.73
CA PRO A 178 -9.15 3.58 29.49
C PRO A 178 -9.93 3.33 30.78
N LYS A 179 -10.35 4.38 31.48
CA LYS A 179 -11.14 4.28 32.72
C LYS A 179 -12.54 3.70 32.51
N GLN A 180 -13.14 3.94 31.35
CA GLN A 180 -14.47 3.42 31.01
C GLN A 180 -14.43 1.96 30.57
N ALA A 181 -13.29 1.49 30.03
CA ALA A 181 -13.09 0.08 29.67
C ALA A 181 -13.00 -0.82 30.92
N GLU A 182 -12.34 -0.36 31.98
CA GLU A 182 -12.25 -1.06 33.27
C GLU A 182 -13.62 -1.14 33.97
N GLU A 183 -14.40 -0.05 33.98
CA GLU A 183 -15.75 -0.02 34.59
C GLU A 183 -16.78 -0.89 33.84
N GLN A 184 -16.57 -1.13 32.54
CA GLN A 184 -17.43 -1.99 31.71
C GLN A 184 -16.99 -3.46 31.70
N GLY A 185 -15.97 -3.84 32.48
CA GLY A 185 -15.50 -5.23 32.57
C GLY A 185 -14.90 -5.74 31.27
N MET A 186 -14.34 -4.86 30.44
CA MET A 186 -13.71 -5.23 29.19
C MET A 186 -12.28 -5.70 29.44
N GLU A 187 -11.98 -6.95 29.04
CA GLU A 187 -10.60 -7.46 29.07
C GLU A 187 -9.74 -6.69 28.07
N MET A 188 -8.83 -5.89 28.61
CA MET A 188 -7.78 -5.20 27.86
C MET A 188 -6.64 -6.21 27.68
N ILE A 189 -6.40 -6.63 26.43
CA ILE A 189 -5.36 -7.62 26.05
C ILE A 189 -4.02 -6.93 25.83
#